data_AF-A0A3S1XNN8-F1
#
_entry.id   AF-A0A3S1XNN8-F1
#
_cell.length_a   1.000
_cell.length_b   1.000
_cell.length_c   1.000
_cell.angle_alpha   90.00
_cell.angle_beta   90.00
_cell.angle_gamma   90.00
#
_symmetry.space_group_name_H-M   'P 1'
#
loop_
_entity.id
_entity.type
_entity.pdbx_description
1 polymer ?
#
loop_
_entity_poly.entity_id
_entity_poly.type
_entity_poly.pdbx_seq_one_letter_code
_entity_poly.pdbx_strand_id
1 'polypeptide(L)'
;MKLNLNTDFTKFPRAVSVLSAGHAGTTLPSGRAILAHDERHLRRRAIELADGSKVLVDLPEPVALNDGDRLVLEDGGHVEITAAPEEVYDIRARDTVHLAELAWHIGNRHLAAGIEAGRILILRDHVIKAMLEGLGATVTDVSEPFKPVRGAYSGHGGQSHDHGHAHAHSHAEAHSHSHSESHSHSHAGHHHDHD
;
A
#
# COMPACT_ATOMS: atom_id res chain seq x y z
N MET A 1 17.67 7.92 -10.17
CA MET A 1 18.38 9.09 -9.61
C MET A 1 19.38 8.62 -8.57
N LYS A 2 20.68 8.92 -8.73
CA LYS A 2 21.70 8.60 -7.72
C LYS A 2 21.54 9.59 -6.56
N LEU A 3 21.26 9.09 -5.35
CA LEU A 3 21.33 9.92 -4.13
C LEU A 3 22.80 10.36 -3.96
N ASN A 4 23.05 11.67 -4.01
CA ASN A 4 24.35 12.23 -3.69
C ASN A 4 24.60 12.06 -2.18
N LEU A 5 25.68 11.35 -1.85
CA LEU A 5 26.13 10.99 -0.50
C LEU A 5 26.46 12.20 0.41
N ASN A 6 26.37 13.43 -0.11
CA ASN A 6 26.74 14.68 0.56
C ASN A 6 25.54 15.57 0.94
N THR A 7 24.31 15.05 0.89
CA THR A 7 23.14 15.83 1.33
C THR A 7 23.11 15.86 2.86
N ASP A 8 23.37 17.03 3.45
CA ASP A 8 23.27 17.24 4.88
C ASP A 8 21.81 17.44 5.28
N PHE A 9 21.17 16.34 5.69
CA PHE A 9 19.77 16.30 6.10
C PHE A 9 19.49 17.05 7.41
N THR A 10 20.52 17.44 8.17
CA THR A 10 20.35 18.19 9.43
C THR A 10 19.90 19.63 9.23
N LYS A 11 19.92 20.12 7.98
CA LYS A 11 19.54 21.50 7.61
C LYS A 11 18.07 21.67 7.21
N PHE A 12 17.33 20.58 7.03
CA PHE A 12 15.93 20.66 6.64
C PHE A 12 15.04 20.82 7.87
N PRO A 13 13.97 21.66 7.81
CA PRO A 13 12.92 21.63 8.82
C PRO A 13 12.43 20.21 9.02
N ARG A 14 12.22 19.81 10.28
CA ARG A 14 11.87 18.44 10.63
C ARG A 14 10.40 18.34 10.99
N ALA A 15 9.69 17.40 10.36
CA ALA A 15 8.33 17.03 10.72
C ALA A 15 8.35 15.86 11.70
N VAL A 16 7.70 16.03 12.85
CA VAL A 16 7.78 15.10 13.99
C VAL A 16 6.45 14.45 14.37
N SER A 17 5.33 15.00 13.90
CA SER A 17 4.00 14.42 14.12
C SER A 17 3.06 14.70 12.94
N VAL A 18 1.87 14.08 12.98
CA VAL A 18 0.85 14.16 11.93
C VAL A 18 -0.46 14.61 12.54
N LEU A 19 -1.15 15.53 11.87
CA LEU A 19 -2.56 15.85 12.10
C LEU A 19 -3.38 15.29 10.96
N SER A 20 -4.42 14.53 11.27
CA SER A 20 -5.35 14.06 10.23
C SER A 20 -6.13 15.22 9.62
N ALA A 21 -6.51 15.12 8.35
CA ALA A 21 -7.27 16.17 7.65
C ALA A 21 -8.50 16.71 8.42
N GLY A 22 -9.25 15.85 9.13
CA GLY A 22 -10.43 16.26 9.91
C GLY A 22 -10.12 17.02 11.22
N HIS A 23 -8.88 16.92 11.71
CA HIS A 23 -8.40 17.61 12.93
C HIS A 23 -7.44 18.77 12.59
N ALA A 24 -7.14 18.96 11.31
CA ALA A 24 -6.42 20.13 10.84
C ALA A 24 -7.34 21.34 11.03
N GLY A 25 -7.08 22.13 12.09
CA GLY A 25 -7.80 23.38 12.33
C GLY A 25 -7.62 24.40 11.19
N THR A 26 -8.08 25.63 11.40
CA THR A 26 -8.07 26.69 10.38
C THR A 26 -6.68 27.26 10.07
N THR A 27 -5.62 26.80 10.72
CA THR A 27 -4.24 27.25 10.49
C THR A 27 -3.86 27.01 9.04
N LEU A 28 -3.36 28.03 8.34
CA LEU A 28 -2.86 27.87 6.98
C LEU A 28 -1.57 27.04 6.98
N PRO A 29 -1.45 26.03 6.10
CA PRO A 29 -0.21 25.30 5.96
C PRO A 29 0.87 26.22 5.37
N SER A 30 2.09 26.10 5.87
CA SER A 30 3.27 26.82 5.38
C SER A 30 3.78 26.28 4.04
N GLY A 31 3.43 25.04 3.69
CA GLY A 31 3.76 24.44 2.40
C GLY A 31 2.89 23.23 2.07
N ARG A 32 3.07 22.67 0.87
CA ARG A 32 2.38 21.44 0.44
C ARG A 32 3.37 20.44 -0.12
N ALA A 33 3.19 19.17 0.20
CA ALA A 33 3.90 18.05 -0.42
C ALA A 33 2.91 17.27 -1.29
N ILE A 34 3.18 17.21 -2.60
CA ILE A 34 2.37 16.46 -3.56
C ILE A 34 3.01 15.09 -3.71
N LEU A 35 2.34 14.05 -3.20
CA LEU A 35 2.91 12.70 -3.09
C LEU A 35 1.95 11.64 -3.67
N ALA A 36 2.51 10.69 -4.40
CA ALA A 36 1.78 9.50 -4.86
C ALA A 36 1.36 8.59 -3.70
N HIS A 37 0.54 7.57 -3.94
CA HIS A 37 0.04 6.68 -2.90
C HIS A 37 1.14 5.89 -2.18
N ASP A 38 2.07 5.30 -2.91
CA ASP A 38 3.21 4.56 -2.37
C ASP A 38 4.21 5.47 -1.63
N GLU A 39 4.30 6.73 -2.03
CA GLU A 39 5.12 7.76 -1.40
C GLU A 39 4.54 8.31 -0.10
N ARG A 40 3.26 8.04 0.21
CA ARG A 40 2.58 8.54 1.41
C ARG A 40 2.73 7.62 2.62
N HIS A 41 3.47 6.52 2.52
CA HIS A 41 3.83 5.70 3.68
C HIS A 41 5.19 6.15 4.23
N LEU A 42 5.17 7.03 5.23
CA LEU A 42 6.36 7.71 5.73
C LEU A 42 6.66 7.36 7.18
N ARG A 43 7.92 7.07 7.46
CA ARG A 43 8.50 7.14 8.82
C ARG A 43 9.61 8.17 8.84
N ARG A 44 10.65 7.94 8.04
CA ARG A 44 11.82 8.81 7.95
C ARG A 44 12.27 9.01 6.51
N ARG A 45 12.03 10.19 5.94
CA ARG A 45 12.37 10.51 4.54
C ARG A 45 12.43 12.03 4.34
N ALA A 46 13.42 12.50 3.59
CA ALA A 46 13.38 13.88 3.08
C ALA A 46 12.41 13.94 1.89
N ILE A 47 11.42 14.82 1.97
CA ILE A 47 10.44 15.06 0.89
C ILE A 47 10.60 16.49 0.36
N GLU A 48 10.29 16.66 -0.91
CA GLU A 48 10.27 17.96 -1.58
C GLU A 48 8.85 18.53 -1.52
N LEU A 49 8.76 19.82 -1.27
CA LEU A 49 7.51 20.57 -1.27
C LEU A 49 7.26 21.16 -2.66
N ALA A 50 6.03 21.61 -2.92
CA ALA A 50 5.62 22.20 -4.19
C ALA A 50 6.43 23.46 -4.59
N ASP A 51 7.06 24.15 -3.63
CA ASP A 51 7.93 25.30 -3.86
C ASP A 51 9.41 24.91 -4.06
N GLY A 52 9.74 23.61 -4.10
CA GLY A 52 11.09 23.07 -4.23
C GLY A 52 11.89 23.04 -2.93
N SER A 53 11.36 23.57 -1.82
CA SER A 53 11.98 23.42 -0.50
C SER A 53 11.86 21.96 -0.02
N LYS A 54 12.64 21.59 1.00
CA LYS A 54 12.68 20.21 1.51
C LYS A 54 12.42 20.16 3.01
N VAL A 55 11.70 19.12 3.41
CA VAL A 55 11.39 18.82 4.81
C VAL A 55 11.85 17.40 5.11
N LEU A 56 12.48 17.20 6.26
CA LEU A 56 12.79 15.87 6.77
C LEU A 56 11.59 15.36 7.57
N VAL A 57 10.89 14.36 7.06
CA VAL A 57 9.93 13.60 7.87
C VAL A 57 10.71 12.67 8.79
N ASP A 58 10.43 12.71 10.10
CA ASP A 58 11.06 11.90 11.15
C ASP A 58 10.00 11.58 12.23
N LEU A 59 9.08 10.68 11.88
CA LEU A 59 7.98 10.24 12.72
C LEU A 59 8.42 9.11 13.66
N PRO A 60 7.81 8.98 14.85
CA PRO A 60 8.11 7.91 15.80
C PRO A 60 7.90 6.52 15.20
N GLU A 61 6.91 6.38 14.33
CA GLU A 61 6.53 5.16 13.64
C GLU A 61 6.13 5.42 12.17
N PRO A 62 6.06 4.39 11.31
CA PRO A 62 5.54 4.53 9.96
C PRO A 62 4.06 4.90 9.96
N VAL A 63 3.71 5.96 9.21
CA VAL A 63 2.35 6.46 9.06
C VAL A 63 1.97 6.46 7.58
N ALA A 64 0.80 5.91 7.26
CA ALA A 64 0.20 6.03 5.93
C ALA A 64 -0.63 7.32 5.83
N LEU A 65 -0.07 8.36 5.23
CA LEU A 65 -0.68 9.69 5.12
C LEU A 65 -1.82 9.72 4.09
N ASN A 66 -2.92 10.39 4.42
CA ASN A 66 -4.01 10.65 3.50
C ASN A 66 -3.89 12.03 2.85
N ASP A 67 -4.67 12.23 1.80
CA ASP A 67 -4.90 13.57 1.25
C ASP A 67 -5.48 14.51 2.33
N GLY A 68 -4.91 15.70 2.45
CA GLY A 68 -5.28 16.69 3.46
C GLY A 68 -4.68 16.48 4.85
N ASP A 69 -4.01 15.35 5.12
CA ASP A 69 -3.24 15.18 6.36
C ASP A 69 -2.12 16.23 6.41
N ARG A 70 -1.69 16.62 7.60
CA ARG A 70 -0.65 17.63 7.79
C ARG A 70 0.50 17.10 8.62
N LEU A 71 1.71 17.32 8.13
CA LEU A 71 2.94 17.13 8.86
C LEU A 71 3.19 18.35 9.75
N VAL A 72 3.38 18.13 11.05
CA VAL A 72 3.70 19.19 12.01
C VAL A 72 5.21 19.29 12.16
N LEU A 73 5.73 20.48 11.87
CA LEU A 73 7.14 20.81 11.98
C LEU A 73 7.50 21.16 13.44
N GLU A 74 8.77 21.03 13.79
CA GLU A 74 9.28 21.36 15.13
C GLU A 74 9.07 22.84 15.54
N ASP A 75 9.00 23.74 14.56
CA ASP A 75 8.71 25.16 14.77
C ASP A 75 7.20 25.47 14.91
N GLY A 76 6.34 24.44 14.84
CA GLY A 76 4.89 24.55 14.86
C GLY A 76 4.26 24.84 13.49
N GLY A 77 5.06 24.93 12.42
CA GLY A 77 4.58 25.02 11.05
C GLY A 77 3.88 23.73 10.58
N HIS A 78 3.09 23.84 9.52
CA HIS A 78 2.37 22.71 8.96
C HIS A 78 2.62 22.56 7.47
N VAL A 79 2.99 21.35 7.03
CA VAL A 79 3.02 21.00 5.62
C VAL A 79 1.83 20.11 5.31
N GLU A 80 0.98 20.52 4.37
CA GLU A 80 -0.18 19.73 3.95
C GLU A 80 0.21 18.69 2.91
N ILE A 81 -0.30 17.48 3.07
CA ILE A 81 -0.15 16.39 2.11
C ILE A 81 -1.26 16.50 1.07
N THR A 82 -0.88 16.53 -0.21
CA THR A 82 -1.81 16.48 -1.33
C THR A 82 -1.55 15.21 -2.12
N ALA A 83 -2.60 14.43 -2.40
CA ALA A 83 -2.50 13.27 -3.26
C ALA A 83 -2.12 13.71 -4.68
N ALA A 84 -1.02 13.18 -5.20
CA ALA A 84 -0.63 13.38 -6.59
C ALA A 84 -1.65 12.73 -7.53
N PRO A 85 -1.88 13.31 -8.74
CA PRO A 85 -2.56 12.59 -9.81
C PRO A 85 -1.78 11.33 -10.18
N GLU A 86 -2.47 10.19 -10.19
CA GLU A 86 -1.91 8.88 -10.51
C GLU A 86 -2.70 8.25 -11.64
N GLU A 87 -2.08 7.38 -12.43
CA GLU A 87 -2.81 6.61 -13.44
C GLU A 87 -3.63 5.52 -12.74
N VAL A 88 -4.95 5.66 -12.78
CA VAL A 88 -5.90 4.80 -12.09
C VAL A 88 -6.97 4.30 -13.07
N TYR A 89 -7.70 3.28 -12.64
CA TYR A 89 -8.92 2.87 -13.30
C TYR A 89 -10.15 3.45 -12.59
N ASP A 90 -11.02 4.13 -13.35
CA ASP A 90 -12.40 4.44 -12.95
C ASP A 90 -13.28 3.23 -13.30
N ILE A 91 -13.72 2.54 -12.25
CA ILE A 91 -14.51 1.31 -12.31
C ILE A 91 -15.95 1.66 -11.95
N ARG A 92 -16.87 1.45 -12.89
CA ARG A 92 -18.30 1.68 -12.71
C ARG A 92 -19.09 0.39 -12.82
N ALA A 93 -20.04 0.25 -11.91
CA ALA A 93 -21.01 -0.82 -11.91
C ALA A 93 -22.28 -0.41 -12.67
N ARG A 94 -23.11 -1.42 -12.97
CA ARG A 94 -24.42 -1.24 -13.60
C ARG A 94 -25.47 -0.70 -12.62
N ASP A 95 -25.30 -1.00 -11.33
CA ASP A 95 -26.16 -0.61 -10.22
C ASP A 95 -25.39 -0.69 -8.88
N THR A 96 -26.05 -0.35 -7.78
CA THR A 96 -25.43 -0.28 -6.44
C THR A 96 -25.09 -1.65 -5.85
N VAL A 97 -25.85 -2.71 -6.18
CA VAL A 97 -25.58 -4.07 -5.69
C VAL A 97 -24.32 -4.58 -6.38
N HIS A 98 -24.24 -4.42 -7.71
CA HIS A 98 -23.06 -4.77 -8.47
C HIS A 98 -21.82 -3.96 -8.03
N LEU A 99 -21.97 -2.69 -7.65
CA LEU A 99 -20.86 -1.91 -7.10
C LEU A 99 -20.30 -2.52 -5.81
N ALA A 100 -21.18 -2.99 -4.91
CA ALA A 100 -20.79 -3.65 -3.67
C ALA A 100 -20.10 -5.00 -3.94
N GLU A 101 -20.57 -5.77 -4.90
CA GLU A 101 -19.92 -7.02 -5.34
C GLU A 101 -18.51 -6.74 -5.89
N LEU A 102 -18.35 -5.74 -6.77
CA LEU A 102 -17.03 -5.34 -7.27
C LEU A 102 -16.11 -4.90 -6.14
N ALA A 103 -16.59 -4.10 -5.19
CA ALA A 103 -15.82 -3.70 -4.01
C ALA A 103 -15.37 -4.93 -3.18
N TRP A 104 -16.25 -5.92 -3.03
CA TRP A 104 -15.92 -7.18 -2.35
C TRP A 104 -14.82 -7.96 -3.09
N HIS A 105 -14.92 -8.10 -4.41
CA HIS A 105 -13.90 -8.79 -5.22
C HIS A 105 -12.54 -8.06 -5.18
N ILE A 106 -12.53 -6.73 -5.22
CA ILE A 106 -11.32 -5.91 -5.10
C ILE A 106 -10.72 -6.07 -3.70
N GLY A 107 -11.54 -5.99 -2.66
CA GLY A 107 -11.13 -6.17 -1.26
C GLY A 107 -10.53 -7.55 -0.98
N ASN A 108 -11.12 -8.62 -1.54
CA ASN A 108 -10.59 -9.99 -1.43
C ASN A 108 -9.19 -10.17 -2.03
N ARG A 109 -8.74 -9.22 -2.85
CA ARG A 109 -7.39 -9.21 -3.44
C ARG A 109 -6.45 -8.27 -2.71
N HIS A 110 -6.89 -7.69 -1.59
CA HIS A 110 -6.11 -6.76 -0.77
C HIS A 110 -5.59 -5.55 -1.55
N LEU A 111 -6.38 -5.07 -2.52
CA LEU A 111 -6.04 -3.88 -3.29
C LEU A 111 -6.47 -2.62 -2.55
N ALA A 112 -5.61 -1.60 -2.59
CA ALA A 112 -6.01 -0.25 -2.21
C ALA A 112 -7.12 0.22 -3.16
N ALA A 113 -8.19 0.79 -2.62
CA ALA A 113 -9.33 1.24 -3.41
C ALA A 113 -9.90 2.56 -2.87
N GLY A 114 -10.06 3.53 -3.76
CA GLY A 114 -10.87 4.72 -3.51
C GLY A 114 -12.32 4.36 -3.74
N ILE A 115 -13.19 4.60 -2.76
CA ILE A 115 -14.61 4.24 -2.84
C ILE A 115 -15.43 5.53 -2.87
N GLU A 116 -16.18 5.71 -3.95
CA GLU A 116 -17.11 6.82 -4.14
C GLU A 116 -18.52 6.30 -4.39
N ALA A 117 -19.53 7.18 -4.31
CA ALA A 117 -20.93 6.78 -4.36
C ALA A 117 -21.34 5.99 -5.62
N GLY A 118 -20.64 6.18 -6.75
CA GLY A 118 -20.97 5.53 -8.03
C GLY A 118 -19.79 4.86 -8.74
N ARG A 119 -18.61 4.82 -8.11
CA ARG A 119 -17.40 4.26 -8.74
C ARG A 119 -16.38 3.81 -7.71
N ILE A 120 -15.46 2.98 -8.17
CA ILE A 120 -14.27 2.56 -7.44
C ILE A 120 -13.04 2.99 -8.24
N LEU A 121 -12.04 3.53 -7.55
CA LEU A 121 -10.73 3.82 -8.12
C LEU A 121 -9.72 2.81 -7.61
N ILE A 122 -8.88 2.29 -8.50
CA ILE A 122 -7.70 1.48 -8.14
C ILE A 122 -6.51 1.89 -9.01
N LEU A 123 -5.28 1.65 -8.53
CA LEU A 123 -4.09 1.75 -9.37
C LEU A 123 -4.17 0.78 -10.56
N ARG A 124 -3.57 1.19 -11.68
CA ARG A 124 -3.58 0.37 -12.90
C ARG A 124 -2.92 -0.99 -12.71
N ASP A 125 -3.72 -2.03 -12.85
CA ASP A 125 -3.29 -3.43 -13.01
C ASP A 125 -4.12 -4.12 -14.10
N HIS A 126 -3.48 -4.47 -15.22
CA HIS A 126 -4.15 -5.08 -16.37
C HIS A 126 -4.82 -6.43 -16.07
N VAL A 127 -4.31 -7.22 -15.11
CA VAL A 127 -4.91 -8.49 -14.69
C VAL A 127 -6.21 -8.21 -13.94
N ILE A 128 -6.19 -7.21 -13.06
CA ILE A 128 -7.38 -6.78 -12.32
C ILE A 128 -8.41 -6.16 -13.26
N LYS A 129 -7.98 -5.36 -14.24
CA LYS A 129 -8.87 -4.80 -15.28
C LYS A 129 -9.63 -5.90 -16.01
N ALA A 130 -8.93 -6.89 -16.55
CA ALA A 130 -9.56 -7.99 -17.29
C ALA A 130 -10.56 -8.78 -16.42
N MET A 131 -10.23 -8.99 -15.15
CA MET A 131 -11.11 -9.64 -14.19
C MET A 131 -12.37 -8.83 -13.90
N LEU A 132 -12.26 -7.51 -13.69
CA LEU A 132 -13.39 -6.62 -13.45
C LEU A 132 -14.29 -6.48 -14.68
N GLU A 133 -13.71 -6.38 -15.88
CA GLU A 133 -14.45 -6.39 -17.14
C GLU A 133 -15.19 -7.73 -17.33
N GLY A 134 -14.57 -8.86 -16.96
CA GLY A 134 -15.21 -10.17 -16.97
C GLY A 134 -16.38 -10.31 -16.00
N LEU A 135 -16.37 -9.56 -14.90
CA LEU A 135 -17.51 -9.43 -13.96
C LEU A 135 -18.59 -8.45 -14.48
N GLY A 136 -18.33 -7.78 -15.61
CA GLY A 136 -19.25 -6.86 -16.27
C GLY A 136 -19.15 -5.42 -15.80
N ALA A 137 -18.04 -5.02 -15.17
CA ALA A 137 -17.76 -3.63 -14.85
C ALA A 137 -17.36 -2.85 -16.11
N THR A 138 -17.65 -1.54 -16.14
CA THR A 138 -17.04 -0.62 -17.10
C THR A 138 -15.77 -0.06 -16.47
N VAL A 139 -14.61 -0.30 -17.11
CA VAL A 139 -13.32 0.14 -16.60
C VAL A 139 -12.70 1.13 -17.57
N THR A 140 -12.40 2.35 -17.10
CA THR A 140 -11.83 3.42 -17.92
C THR A 140 -10.52 3.94 -17.34
N ASP A 141 -9.63 4.34 -18.23
CA ASP A 141 -8.31 4.89 -17.89
C ASP A 141 -8.40 6.38 -17.58
N VAL A 142 -8.01 6.78 -16.37
CA VAL A 142 -8.04 8.19 -15.93
C VAL A 142 -6.77 8.55 -15.16
N SER A 143 -6.47 9.85 -15.09
CA SER A 143 -5.41 10.38 -14.23
C SER A 143 -6.02 11.37 -13.25
N GLU A 144 -6.08 10.97 -11.98
CA GLU A 144 -6.65 11.77 -10.91
C GLU A 144 -6.03 11.43 -9.55
N PRO A 145 -6.19 12.27 -8.52
CA PRO A 145 -5.64 11.99 -7.20
C PRO A 145 -6.20 10.71 -6.59
N PHE A 146 -5.34 9.75 -6.28
CA PHE A 146 -5.78 8.48 -5.73
C PHE A 146 -5.91 8.57 -4.20
N LYS A 147 -7.12 8.33 -3.66
CA LYS A 147 -7.41 8.49 -2.23
C LYS A 147 -8.08 7.20 -1.70
N PRO A 148 -7.31 6.14 -1.47
CA PRO A 148 -7.89 4.89 -1.01
C PRO A 148 -8.45 5.00 0.41
N VAL A 149 -9.51 4.26 0.67
CA VAL A 149 -10.10 4.19 2.02
C VAL A 149 -9.10 3.52 2.96
N ARG A 150 -8.88 4.10 4.13
CA ARG A 150 -8.06 3.49 5.18
C ARG A 150 -8.74 2.23 5.71
N GLY A 151 -7.99 1.12 5.78
CA GLY A 151 -8.47 -0.10 6.42
C GLY A 151 -8.72 0.12 7.93
N ALA A 152 -9.67 -0.61 8.50
CA ALA A 152 -10.11 -0.46 9.89
C ALA A 152 -8.98 -0.56 10.94
N TYR A 153 -7.88 -1.24 10.62
CA TYR A 153 -6.75 -1.47 11.53
C TYR A 153 -5.55 -0.56 11.26
N SER A 154 -5.62 0.35 10.28
CA SER A 154 -4.52 1.24 9.91
C SER A 154 -4.24 2.38 10.91
N GLY A 155 -4.98 2.45 12.03
CA GLY A 155 -4.89 3.49 13.06
C GLY A 155 -4.39 3.04 14.43
N HIS A 156 -3.92 1.81 14.60
CA HIS A 156 -3.45 1.27 15.89
C HIS A 156 -1.95 0.99 15.88
N GLY A 157 -1.14 2.01 15.56
CA GLY A 157 0.33 2.02 15.73
C GLY A 157 0.81 2.06 17.19
N GLY A 158 -0.01 1.62 18.14
CA GLY A 158 0.38 1.43 19.53
C GLY A 158 0.02 0.01 19.95
N GLN A 159 1.00 -0.75 20.43
CA GLN A 159 0.89 -2.16 20.84
C GLN A 159 0.90 -3.20 19.70
N SER A 160 2.00 -3.29 18.95
CA SER A 160 2.48 -4.62 18.57
C SER A 160 2.98 -5.32 19.84
N HIS A 161 2.21 -6.30 20.35
CA HIS A 161 2.73 -7.26 21.31
C HIS A 161 3.83 -8.09 20.62
N ASP A 162 5.05 -7.93 21.12
CA ASP A 162 6.21 -8.75 20.80
C ASP A 162 5.92 -10.18 21.30
N HIS A 163 5.60 -11.09 20.39
CA HIS A 163 5.67 -12.52 20.66
C HIS A 163 7.06 -13.01 20.25
N GLY A 164 8.01 -12.78 21.16
CA GLY A 164 9.30 -13.45 21.13
C GLY A 164 9.13 -14.96 21.21
N HIS A 165 9.24 -15.63 20.07
CA HIS A 165 9.59 -17.04 20.00
C HIS A 165 11.09 -17.15 19.71
N ALA A 166 11.88 -17.10 20.79
CA ALA A 166 13.27 -17.52 20.78
C ALA A 166 13.32 -19.04 20.59
N HIS A 167 13.43 -19.50 19.34
CA HIS A 167 13.85 -20.86 19.05
C HIS A 167 15.37 -20.88 18.88
N ALA A 168 16.08 -21.01 20.01
CA ALA A 168 17.46 -21.45 20.01
C ALA A 168 17.48 -22.95 19.69
N HIS A 169 17.87 -23.32 18.47
CA HIS A 169 18.26 -24.68 18.14
C HIS A 169 19.74 -24.71 17.76
N SER A 170 20.55 -25.11 18.74
CA SER A 170 21.91 -25.59 18.56
C SER A 170 21.89 -26.90 17.77
N HIS A 171 22.49 -26.90 16.58
CA HIS A 171 22.77 -28.12 15.82
C HIS A 171 24.23 -28.52 16.00
N ALA A 172 24.45 -29.57 16.79
CA ALA A 172 25.58 -30.47 16.64
C ALA A 172 25.08 -31.88 16.95
N GLU A 173 25.29 -32.78 16.00
CA GLU A 173 25.48 -34.25 16.11
C GLU A 173 24.84 -34.93 14.89
N ALA A 174 25.72 -35.56 14.13
CA ALA A 174 25.46 -36.20 12.85
C ALA A 174 25.02 -37.64 13.09
N HIS A 175 23.94 -38.08 12.43
CA HIS A 175 23.69 -39.50 12.24
C HIS A 175 23.17 -39.76 10.83
N SER A 176 24.04 -40.32 10.00
CA SER A 176 23.76 -40.95 8.72
C SER A 176 23.22 -42.36 8.94
N HIS A 177 22.04 -42.66 8.39
CA HIS A 177 21.65 -44.05 8.09
C HIS A 177 20.94 -44.11 6.75
N SER A 178 21.62 -44.70 5.77
CA SER A 178 21.11 -45.09 4.48
C SER A 178 20.35 -46.42 4.58
N HIS A 179 19.12 -46.47 4.08
CA HIS A 179 18.51 -47.73 3.65
C HIS A 179 17.80 -47.52 2.32
N SER A 180 18.36 -48.16 1.30
CA SER A 180 17.76 -48.42 0.00
C SER A 180 16.76 -49.56 0.13
N GLU A 181 15.49 -49.35 -0.23
CA GLU A 181 14.62 -50.44 -0.68
C GLU A 181 13.80 -50.00 -1.90
N SER A 182 13.99 -50.77 -2.96
CA SER A 182 13.35 -50.68 -4.25
C SER A 182 12.03 -51.45 -4.23
N HIS A 183 10.91 -50.80 -4.58
CA HIS A 183 9.69 -51.50 -4.96
C HIS A 183 9.15 -50.96 -6.29
N SER A 184 9.20 -51.85 -7.27
CA SER A 184 8.62 -51.75 -8.60
C SER A 184 7.12 -52.03 -8.56
N HIS A 185 6.34 -51.22 -9.26
CA HIS A 185 4.94 -51.52 -9.58
C HIS A 185 4.77 -51.66 -11.10
N SER A 186 4.33 -52.85 -11.49
CA SER A 186 4.05 -53.32 -12.84
C SER A 186 2.76 -52.73 -13.41
N HIS A 187 2.79 -52.40 -14.71
CA HIS A 187 1.63 -52.01 -15.51
C HIS A 187 0.85 -53.22 -16.05
N ALA A 188 -0.47 -53.17 -15.91
CA ALA A 188 -1.47 -53.84 -16.73
C ALA A 188 -2.76 -53.04 -16.57
N GLY A 189 -3.53 -52.61 -17.56
CA GLY A 189 -3.49 -52.70 -19.02
C GLY A 189 -4.90 -52.28 -19.46
N HIS A 190 -5.08 -51.44 -20.48
CA HIS A 190 -6.39 -51.28 -21.10
C HIS A 190 -6.26 -50.94 -22.59
N HIS A 191 -6.87 -51.82 -23.38
CA HIS A 191 -7.04 -51.86 -24.82
C HIS A 191 -8.07 -50.82 -25.25
N HIS A 192 -7.84 -50.14 -26.38
CA HIS A 192 -8.89 -49.43 -27.11
C HIS A 192 -8.83 -49.87 -28.58
N ASP A 193 -9.89 -50.55 -29.02
CA ASP A 193 -10.20 -50.75 -30.43
C ASP A 193 -11.10 -49.60 -30.91
N HIS A 194 -10.86 -49.19 -32.16
CA HIS A 194 -11.60 -48.18 -32.90
C HIS A 194 -12.49 -48.86 -33.94
N ASP A 195 -13.70 -48.34 -34.11
CA ASP A 195 -14.41 -48.26 -35.39
C ASP A 195 -14.61 -46.76 -35.71
#